data_AF-A0A1J8RC98-F1
#
_entry.id   AF-A0A1J8RC98-F1
#
_cell.length_a   1.000
_cell.length_b   1.000
_cell.length_c   1.000
_cell.angle_alpha   90.00
_cell.angle_beta   90.00
_cell.angle_gamma   90.00
#
_symmetry.space_group_name_H-M   'P 1'
#
loop_
_entity.id
_entity.type
_entity.pdbx_description
1 polymer ?
#
loop_
_entity_poly.entity_id
_entity_poly.type
_entity_poly.pdbx_seq_one_letter_code
_entity_poly.pdbx_strand_id
1 'polypeptide(L)'
;MNAQQPTVPSVLLPEILEFSPQLILDDIINYANEAITNTVDALEGFLFRWASVREERVKEDWDSTQEVEQGLVAFQTLLESHTDIAFDFFEAWSLRNIFAIPADLPVVVPHQENLDLDYPPERETELMTEIDELRRKIDAQRRLKRVLTRAVRKSSADRRRSERRLEQLSFLQSPQVYELAGLPEQYRSTFSAVSSLPPLTPEAVAAFSQSPLADPGKRPWEVNKMGYLDWASKQLLAKATHDGSAGSLAVGSLVESTTAVAKTPDLMRLMETSSTSQYVSVPPPCDP
;
A
#
# COMPACT_ATOMS: atom_id res chain seq x y z
N MET A 1 75.44 -15.22 6.99
CA MET A 1 74.33 -15.44 7.93
C MET A 1 73.47 -14.17 7.93
N ASN A 2 72.55 -14.04 6.98
CA ASN A 2 71.59 -12.93 6.96
C ASN A 2 70.38 -13.36 7.78
N ALA A 3 70.26 -12.82 9.00
CA ALA A 3 69.07 -13.00 9.79
C ALA A 3 67.89 -12.37 9.02
N GLN A 4 66.86 -13.17 8.71
CA GLN A 4 65.58 -12.64 8.25
C GLN A 4 65.08 -11.67 9.32
N GLN A 5 64.95 -10.39 8.96
CA GLN A 5 64.34 -9.41 9.83
C GLN A 5 62.90 -9.85 10.13
N PRO A 6 62.40 -9.66 11.37
CA PRO A 6 61.02 -9.98 11.68
C PRO A 6 60.10 -9.14 10.79
N THR A 7 59.31 -9.79 9.95
CA THR A 7 58.30 -9.15 9.11
C THR A 7 56.96 -9.21 9.82
N VAL A 8 56.14 -8.18 9.62
CA VAL A 8 54.75 -8.15 10.11
C VAL A 8 53.92 -9.34 9.56
N PRO A 9 52.74 -9.64 10.16
CA PRO A 9 51.86 -10.69 9.66
C PRO A 9 51.54 -10.49 8.18
N SER A 10 51.52 -11.59 7.42
CA SER A 10 51.28 -11.60 5.96
C SER A 10 49.90 -11.08 5.53
N VAL A 11 49.05 -10.69 6.48
CA VAL A 11 47.67 -10.22 6.27
C VAL A 11 47.60 -8.70 6.10
N LEU A 12 48.53 -7.94 6.71
CA LEU A 12 48.49 -6.47 6.65
C LEU A 12 48.70 -5.93 5.23
N LEU A 13 49.57 -6.56 4.44
CA LEU A 13 49.84 -6.12 3.07
C LEU A 13 48.64 -6.34 2.14
N PRO A 14 48.01 -7.54 2.11
CA PRO A 14 46.75 -7.73 1.41
C PRO A 14 45.62 -6.84 1.89
N GLU A 15 45.59 -6.48 3.18
CA GLU A 15 44.61 -5.55 3.73
C GLU A 15 44.84 -4.11 3.24
N ILE A 16 46.09 -3.64 3.18
CA ILE A 16 46.45 -2.30 2.69
C ILE A 16 46.22 -2.18 1.18
N LEU A 17 46.61 -3.21 0.43
CA LEU A 17 46.56 -3.20 -1.03
C LEU A 17 45.21 -3.66 -1.57
N GLU A 18 44.36 -4.27 -0.74
CA GLU A 18 43.11 -4.94 -1.12
C GLU A 18 43.31 -6.17 -2.04
N PHE A 19 44.54 -6.55 -2.36
CA PHE A 19 44.91 -7.73 -3.13
C PHE A 19 46.27 -8.28 -2.68
N SER A 20 46.56 -9.55 -3.00
CA SER A 20 47.85 -10.16 -2.69
C SER A 20 48.95 -9.65 -3.64
N PRO A 21 50.10 -9.15 -3.13
CA PRO A 21 51.21 -8.68 -3.97
C PRO A 21 51.71 -9.70 -5.01
N GLN A 22 51.59 -10.99 -4.70
CA GLN A 22 51.96 -12.07 -5.61
C GLN A 22 51.17 -12.02 -6.93
N LEU A 23 49.89 -11.62 -6.89
CA LEU A 23 49.06 -11.54 -8.09
C LEU A 23 49.58 -10.50 -9.08
N ILE A 24 50.06 -9.35 -8.59
CA ILE A 24 50.66 -8.34 -9.47
C ILE A 24 51.96 -8.86 -10.08
N LEU A 25 52.78 -9.59 -9.32
CA LEU A 25 54.02 -10.16 -9.83
C LEU A 25 53.74 -11.21 -10.90
N ASP A 26 52.76 -12.09 -10.67
CA ASP A 26 52.29 -13.08 -11.65
C ASP A 26 51.81 -12.40 -12.94
N ASP A 27 50.99 -11.34 -12.83
CA ASP A 27 50.49 -10.59 -13.98
C ASP A 27 51.62 -9.92 -14.77
N ILE A 28 52.63 -9.36 -14.09
CA ILE A 28 53.81 -8.76 -14.73
C ILE A 28 54.62 -9.82 -15.48
N ILE A 29 54.83 -10.98 -14.88
CA ILE A 29 55.59 -12.09 -15.49
C ILE A 29 54.85 -12.61 -16.72
N ASN A 30 53.53 -12.78 -16.62
CA ASN A 30 52.69 -13.20 -17.74
C ASN A 30 52.77 -12.21 -18.91
N TYR A 31 52.63 -10.91 -18.63
CA TYR A 31 52.73 -9.87 -19.66
C TYR A 31 54.13 -9.81 -20.28
N ALA A 32 55.17 -9.98 -19.48
CA ALA A 32 56.54 -9.99 -19.99
C ALA A 32 56.81 -11.20 -20.90
N ASN A 33 56.32 -12.38 -20.53
CA ASN A 33 56.44 -13.58 -21.36
C ASN A 33 55.67 -13.41 -22.68
N GLU A 34 54.46 -12.85 -22.64
CA GLU A 34 53.70 -12.54 -23.86
C GLU A 34 54.45 -11.54 -24.75
N ALA A 35 55.03 -10.49 -24.16
CA ALA A 35 55.84 -9.51 -24.90
C ALA A 35 57.07 -10.16 -25.54
N ILE A 36 57.75 -11.07 -24.84
CA ILE A 36 58.91 -11.81 -25.36
C ILE A 36 58.49 -12.63 -26.58
N THR A 37 57.44 -13.45 -26.47
CA THR A 37 56.92 -14.25 -27.58
C THR A 37 56.60 -13.36 -28.79
N ASN A 38 55.85 -12.27 -28.58
CA ASN A 38 55.50 -11.33 -29.65
C ASN A 38 56.74 -10.71 -30.32
N THR A 39 57.82 -10.46 -29.57
CA THR A 39 59.07 -9.93 -30.15
C THR A 39 59.84 -10.98 -30.94
N VAL A 40 59.84 -12.24 -30.50
CA VAL A 40 60.45 -13.36 -31.23
C VAL A 40 59.70 -13.60 -32.54
N ASP A 41 58.36 -13.61 -32.52
CA ASP A 41 57.52 -13.74 -33.73
C ASP A 41 57.76 -12.59 -34.73
N ALA A 42 57.91 -11.36 -34.22
CA ALA A 42 58.23 -10.21 -35.07
C ALA A 42 59.63 -10.31 -35.69
N LEU A 43 60.60 -10.80 -34.91
CA LEU A 43 61.97 -11.05 -35.38
C LEU A 43 62.00 -12.16 -36.42
N GLU A 44 61.25 -13.24 -36.21
CA GLU A 44 61.04 -14.34 -37.15
C GLU A 44 60.58 -13.81 -38.52
N GLY A 45 59.49 -13.04 -38.54
CA GLY A 45 58.96 -12.45 -39.77
C GLY A 45 59.96 -11.53 -40.50
N PHE A 46 60.79 -10.81 -39.75
CA PHE A 46 61.85 -9.97 -40.33
C PHE A 46 62.98 -10.82 -40.92
N LEU A 47 63.45 -11.83 -40.19
CA LEU A 47 64.56 -12.69 -40.61
C LEU A 47 64.19 -13.56 -41.80
N PHE A 48 62.96 -14.10 -41.86
CA PHE A 48 62.48 -14.82 -43.02
C PHE A 48 62.43 -13.95 -44.27
N ARG A 49 61.87 -12.73 -44.14
CA ARG A 49 61.86 -11.79 -45.26
C ARG A 49 63.27 -11.45 -45.74
N TRP A 50 64.22 -11.31 -44.82
CA TRP A 50 65.62 -11.07 -45.15
C TRP A 50 66.29 -12.29 -45.83
N ALA A 51 66.02 -13.50 -45.33
CA ALA A 51 66.54 -14.75 -45.88
C ALA A 51 66.03 -15.00 -47.31
N SER A 52 64.72 -14.84 -47.56
CA SER A 52 64.13 -15.01 -48.90
C SER A 52 64.71 -14.04 -49.94
N VAL A 53 64.94 -12.77 -49.55
CA VAL A 53 65.57 -11.77 -50.44
C VAL A 53 67.02 -12.14 -50.78
N ARG A 54 67.71 -12.83 -49.87
CA ARG A 54 69.09 -13.27 -50.06
C ARG A 54 69.19 -14.51 -50.93
N GLU A 55 68.26 -15.46 -50.75
CA GLU A 55 68.12 -16.67 -51.57
C GLU A 55 67.85 -16.33 -53.05
N GLU A 56 66.99 -15.34 -53.32
CA GLU A 56 66.76 -14.85 -54.70
C GLU A 56 68.03 -14.28 -55.37
N ARG A 57 68.97 -13.75 -54.58
CA ARG A 57 70.22 -13.14 -55.09
C ARG A 57 71.36 -14.15 -55.24
N VAL A 58 71.38 -15.18 -54.42
CA VAL A 58 72.46 -16.17 -54.33
C VAL A 58 71.87 -17.52 -54.75
N LYS A 59 72.01 -17.86 -56.04
CA LYS A 59 71.62 -19.17 -56.62
C LYS A 59 72.55 -20.30 -56.16
N GLU A 60 72.69 -20.47 -54.86
CA GLU A 60 73.40 -21.56 -54.23
C GLU A 60 72.37 -22.35 -53.42
N ASP A 61 72.46 -23.69 -53.39
CA ASP A 61 71.59 -24.59 -52.58
C ASP A 61 71.87 -24.42 -51.07
N TRP A 62 71.83 -23.19 -50.58
CA TRP A 62 71.98 -22.86 -49.18
C TRP A 62 70.58 -22.70 -48.57
N ASP A 63 70.21 -23.65 -47.71
CA ASP A 63 68.96 -23.61 -46.94
C ASP A 63 69.05 -22.54 -45.85
N SER A 64 69.00 -21.27 -46.27
CA SER A 64 69.05 -20.09 -45.40
C SER A 64 67.92 -20.11 -44.37
N THR A 65 66.80 -20.73 -44.73
CA THR A 65 65.58 -20.79 -43.91
C THR A 65 65.75 -21.72 -42.72
N GLN A 66 66.31 -22.92 -42.91
CA GLN A 66 66.51 -23.88 -41.83
C GLN A 66 67.50 -23.37 -40.77
N GLU A 67 68.58 -22.71 -41.17
CA GLU A 67 69.54 -22.14 -40.22
C GLU A 67 68.96 -20.98 -39.41
N VAL A 68 68.11 -20.15 -40.04
CA VAL A 68 67.42 -19.05 -39.36
C VAL A 68 66.43 -19.60 -38.33
N GLU A 69 65.66 -20.63 -38.67
CA GLU A 69 64.76 -21.31 -37.72
C GLU A 69 65.53 -21.90 -36.54
N GLN A 70 66.64 -22.60 -36.80
CA GLN A 70 67.44 -23.20 -35.74
C GLN A 70 68.08 -22.13 -34.83
N GLY A 71 68.57 -21.04 -35.41
CA GLY A 71 69.12 -19.90 -34.66
C GLY A 71 68.07 -19.17 -33.84
N LEU A 72 66.86 -19.02 -34.39
CA LEU A 72 65.73 -18.39 -33.71
C LEU A 72 65.26 -19.23 -32.52
N VAL A 73 65.12 -20.54 -32.69
CA VAL A 73 64.73 -21.46 -31.60
C VAL A 73 65.78 -21.43 -30.48
N ALA A 74 67.08 -21.45 -30.83
CA ALA A 74 68.15 -21.34 -29.85
C ALA A 74 68.13 -19.99 -29.11
N PHE A 75 67.86 -18.89 -29.83
CA PHE A 75 67.71 -17.56 -29.24
C PHE A 75 66.50 -17.47 -28.32
N GLN A 76 65.34 -18.01 -28.73
CA GLN A 76 64.13 -18.05 -27.93
C GLN A 76 64.36 -18.83 -26.64
N THR A 77 64.92 -20.05 -26.71
CA THR A 77 65.21 -20.86 -25.52
C THR A 77 66.18 -20.14 -24.57
N LEU A 78 67.21 -19.48 -25.13
CA LEU A 78 68.16 -18.71 -24.34
C LEU A 78 67.47 -17.52 -23.64
N LEU A 79 66.65 -16.78 -24.38
CA LEU A 79 65.93 -15.62 -23.87
C LEU A 79 64.97 -16.03 -22.75
N GLU A 80 64.14 -17.05 -22.99
CA GLU A 80 63.20 -17.62 -22.01
C GLU A 80 63.94 -18.04 -20.72
N SER A 81 65.06 -18.76 -20.85
CA SER A 81 65.83 -19.22 -19.69
C SER A 81 66.41 -18.06 -18.84
N HIS A 82 66.86 -16.98 -19.49
CA HIS A 82 67.41 -15.83 -18.79
C HIS A 82 66.31 -14.95 -18.20
N THR A 83 65.18 -14.81 -18.88
CA THR A 83 64.05 -14.03 -18.38
C THR A 83 63.38 -14.72 -17.21
N ASP A 84 63.23 -16.04 -17.23
CA ASP A 84 62.70 -16.83 -16.11
C ASP A 84 63.53 -16.61 -14.83
N ILE A 85 64.85 -16.78 -14.93
CA ILE A 85 65.78 -16.53 -13.81
C ILE A 85 65.72 -15.08 -13.33
N ALA A 86 65.66 -14.12 -14.25
CA ALA A 86 65.59 -12.71 -13.89
C ALA A 86 64.27 -12.35 -13.18
N PHE A 87 63.16 -12.93 -13.62
CA PHE A 87 61.86 -12.73 -13.01
C PHE A 87 61.71 -13.42 -11.66
N ASP A 88 62.30 -14.61 -11.47
CA ASP A 88 62.40 -15.25 -10.15
C ASP A 88 63.14 -14.35 -9.14
N PHE A 89 64.27 -13.77 -9.57
CA PHE A 89 65.02 -12.83 -8.73
C PHE A 89 64.24 -11.55 -8.46
N PHE A 90 63.53 -11.04 -9.46
CA PHE A 90 62.67 -9.87 -9.32
C PHE A 90 61.51 -10.13 -8.35
N GLU A 91 60.84 -11.28 -8.43
CA GLU A 91 59.76 -11.68 -7.55
C GLU A 91 60.26 -11.76 -6.10
N ALA A 92 61.33 -12.54 -5.88
CA ALA A 92 61.92 -12.72 -4.56
C ALA A 92 62.44 -11.39 -3.98
N TRP A 93 63.03 -10.52 -4.80
CA TRP A 93 63.49 -9.21 -4.35
C TRP A 93 62.32 -8.27 -4.03
N SER A 94 61.26 -8.28 -4.84
CA SER A 94 60.08 -7.44 -4.64
C SER A 94 59.34 -7.81 -3.36
N LEU A 95 59.13 -9.10 -3.11
CA LEU A 95 58.50 -9.58 -1.88
C LEU A 95 59.35 -9.29 -0.63
N ARG A 96 60.68 -9.24 -0.76
CA ARG A 96 61.58 -8.98 0.37
C ARG A 96 61.82 -7.50 0.67
N ASN A 97 61.66 -6.60 -0.30
CA ASN A 97 62.03 -5.19 -0.15
C ASN A 97 60.87 -4.22 -0.38
N ILE A 98 60.07 -4.41 -1.43
CA ILE A 98 58.97 -3.50 -1.77
C ILE A 98 57.73 -3.88 -0.95
N PHE A 99 57.37 -5.17 -0.98
CA PHE A 99 56.22 -5.71 -0.26
C PHE A 99 56.64 -6.33 1.07
N ALA A 100 57.57 -5.68 1.77
CA ALA A 100 57.99 -6.08 3.11
C ALA A 100 57.86 -4.89 4.05
N ILE A 101 57.06 -5.06 5.10
CA ILE A 101 56.94 -4.08 6.17
C ILE A 101 57.73 -4.62 7.38
N PRO A 102 58.69 -3.85 7.92
CA PRO A 102 59.45 -4.27 9.09
C PRO A 102 58.55 -4.34 10.33
N ALA A 103 58.72 -5.36 11.18
CA ALA A 103 57.91 -5.54 12.38
C ALA A 103 58.03 -4.40 13.41
N ASP A 104 59.12 -3.61 13.33
CA ASP A 104 59.38 -2.50 14.24
C ASP A 104 58.59 -1.23 13.88
N LEU A 105 57.91 -1.20 12.73
CA LEU A 105 57.13 -0.05 12.30
C LEU A 105 55.65 -0.22 12.67
N PRO A 106 55.08 0.63 13.55
CA PRO A 106 53.65 0.62 13.85
C PRO A 106 52.90 1.24 12.67
N VAL A 107 52.62 0.42 11.64
CA VAL A 107 51.76 0.81 10.53
C VAL A 107 50.31 0.68 10.97
N VAL A 108 49.61 1.82 11.07
CA VAL A 108 48.16 1.87 11.31
C VAL A 108 47.50 2.26 9.99
N VAL A 109 46.66 1.38 9.48
CA VAL A 109 45.92 1.63 8.23
C VAL A 109 44.72 2.54 8.53
N PRO A 110 44.27 3.43 7.63
CA PRO A 110 43.16 4.35 7.93
C PRO A 110 41.86 3.68 8.41
N HIS A 111 41.56 2.45 7.97
CA HIS A 111 40.38 1.72 8.43
C HIS A 111 40.58 1.04 9.80
N GLN A 112 41.82 0.96 10.28
CA GLN A 112 42.18 0.57 11.65
C GLN A 112 42.25 1.78 12.58
N GLU A 113 42.06 3.00 12.05
CA GLU A 113 41.95 4.21 12.88
C GLU A 113 40.71 4.06 13.76
N ASN A 114 40.91 4.05 15.08
CA ASN A 114 39.92 3.79 16.13
C ASN A 114 39.56 2.30 16.37
N LEU A 115 40.30 1.36 15.79
CA LEU A 115 40.17 -0.06 16.17
C LEU A 115 40.87 -0.28 17.52
N ASP A 116 40.10 -0.22 18.59
CA ASP A 116 40.55 -0.65 19.92
C ASP A 116 40.33 -2.16 20.03
N LEU A 117 41.41 -2.93 20.16
CA LEU A 117 41.37 -4.39 20.30
C LEU A 117 41.27 -4.83 21.76
N ASP A 118 41.28 -3.89 22.71
CA ASP A 118 41.29 -4.17 24.15
C ASP A 118 39.87 -4.29 24.74
N TYR A 119 38.88 -4.70 23.93
CA TYR A 119 37.53 -4.95 24.41
C TYR A 119 37.43 -6.29 25.13
N PRO A 120 36.86 -6.34 26.35
CA PRO A 120 36.59 -7.61 27.00
C PRO A 120 35.51 -8.37 26.21
N PRO A 121 35.60 -9.69 26.08
CA PRO A 121 34.64 -10.51 25.32
C PRO A 121 33.21 -10.40 25.88
N GLU A 122 33.08 -10.07 27.17
CA GLU A 122 31.80 -9.80 27.80
C GLU A 122 31.08 -8.62 27.12
N ARG A 123 31.81 -7.56 26.77
CA ARG A 123 31.24 -6.37 26.13
C ARG A 123 30.70 -6.66 24.73
N GLU A 124 31.38 -7.53 23.98
CA GLU A 124 30.88 -7.98 22.68
C GLU A 124 29.55 -8.74 22.83
N THR A 125 29.45 -9.63 23.83
CA THR A 125 28.20 -10.35 24.08
C THR A 125 27.08 -9.42 24.50
N GLU A 126 27.36 -8.43 25.35
CA GLU A 126 26.39 -7.38 25.73
C GLU A 126 25.89 -6.62 24.50
N LEU A 127 26.81 -6.14 23.65
CA LEU A 127 26.46 -5.42 22.42
C LEU A 127 25.63 -6.28 21.47
N MET A 128 25.95 -7.57 21.33
CA MET A 128 25.17 -8.50 20.52
C MET A 128 23.75 -8.69 21.10
N THR A 129 23.61 -8.80 22.42
CA THR A 129 22.28 -8.85 23.06
C THR A 129 21.52 -7.55 22.86
N GLU A 130 22.18 -6.39 22.96
CA GLU A 130 21.57 -5.08 22.71
C GLU A 130 21.08 -4.95 21.26
N ILE A 131 21.88 -5.40 20.29
CA ILE A 131 21.49 -5.45 18.88
C ILE A 131 20.23 -6.30 18.68
N ASP A 132 20.16 -7.47 19.31
CA ASP A 132 18.99 -8.35 19.20
C ASP A 132 17.75 -7.78 19.89
N GLU A 133 17.92 -7.10 21.02
CA GLU A 133 16.84 -6.35 21.67
C GLU A 133 16.33 -5.22 20.78
N LEU A 134 17.23 -4.45 20.16
CA LEU A 134 16.88 -3.37 19.24
C LEU A 134 16.14 -3.91 18.01
N ARG A 135 16.58 -5.04 17.45
CA ARG A 135 15.85 -5.74 16.38
C ARG A 135 14.44 -6.11 16.80
N ARG A 136 14.27 -6.69 17.99
CA ARG A 136 12.93 -7.02 18.55
C ARG A 136 12.07 -5.77 18.76
N LYS A 137 12.65 -4.68 19.27
CA LYS A 137 11.96 -3.38 19.45
C LYS A 137 11.50 -2.82 18.10
N ILE A 138 12.34 -2.86 17.07
CA ILE A 138 11.99 -2.42 15.71
C ILE A 138 10.83 -3.26 15.15
N ASP A 139 10.85 -4.57 15.33
CA ASP A 139 9.78 -5.44 14.85
C ASP A 139 8.46 -5.20 15.59
N ALA A 140 8.50 -4.96 16.90
CA ALA A 140 7.34 -4.58 17.69
C ALA A 140 6.77 -3.23 17.22
N GLN A 141 7.62 -2.22 16.99
CA GLN A 141 7.22 -0.92 16.45
C GLN A 141 6.60 -1.05 15.04
N ARG A 142 7.18 -1.89 14.17
CA ARG A 142 6.63 -2.17 12.82
C ARG A 142 5.25 -2.85 12.91
N ARG A 143 5.05 -3.79 13.85
CA ARG A 143 3.73 -4.42 14.10
C ARG A 143 2.72 -3.39 14.59
N LEU A 144 3.07 -2.58 15.58
CA LEU A 144 2.22 -1.51 16.12
C LEU A 144 1.82 -0.52 15.03
N LYS A 145 2.78 -0.06 14.21
CA LYS A 145 2.52 0.83 13.07
C LYS A 145 1.48 0.24 12.12
N ARG A 146 1.54 -1.06 11.81
CA ARG A 146 0.55 -1.73 10.95
C ARG A 146 -0.85 -1.72 11.58
N VAL A 147 -0.96 -2.01 12.88
CA VAL A 147 -2.25 -1.99 13.60
C VAL A 147 -2.82 -0.58 13.65
N LEU A 148 -2.02 0.42 14.01
CA LEU A 148 -2.44 1.82 14.05
C LEU A 148 -2.89 2.32 12.68
N THR A 149 -2.17 1.97 11.62
CA THR A 149 -2.56 2.34 10.24
C THR A 149 -3.93 1.75 9.88
N ARG A 150 -4.21 0.51 10.29
CA ARG A 150 -5.52 -0.13 10.08
C ARG A 150 -6.62 0.56 10.90
N ALA A 151 -6.34 0.89 12.17
CA ALA A 151 -7.27 1.58 13.05
C ALA A 151 -7.63 2.97 12.52
N VAL A 152 -6.64 3.73 12.05
CA VAL A 152 -6.84 5.05 11.43
C VAL A 152 -7.71 4.93 10.17
N ARG A 153 -7.45 3.95 9.31
CA ARG A 153 -8.28 3.71 8.12
C ARG A 153 -9.74 3.39 8.50
N LYS A 154 -9.95 2.50 9.47
CA LYS A 154 -11.29 2.16 9.95
C LYS A 154 -12.00 3.38 10.53
N SER A 155 -11.36 4.10 11.45
CA SER A 155 -11.88 5.33 12.05
C SER A 155 -12.24 6.38 10.99
N SER A 156 -11.41 6.55 9.96
CA SER A 156 -11.71 7.47 8.85
C SER A 156 -12.91 7.05 8.01
N ALA A 157 -13.12 5.74 7.82
CA ALA A 157 -14.27 5.21 7.10
C ALA A 157 -15.56 5.37 7.92
N ASP A 158 -15.49 5.08 9.22
CA ASP A 158 -16.60 5.24 10.16
C ASP A 158 -17.00 6.72 10.26
N ARG A 159 -16.03 7.64 10.36
CA ARG A 159 -16.27 9.08 10.32
C ARG A 159 -17.02 9.49 9.06
N ARG A 160 -16.56 9.08 7.87
CA ARG A 160 -17.23 9.38 6.59
C ARG A 160 -18.65 8.82 6.55
N ARG A 161 -18.90 7.66 7.14
CA ARG A 161 -20.24 7.07 7.21
C ARG A 161 -21.17 7.88 8.10
N SER A 162 -20.68 8.30 9.26
CA SER A 162 -21.41 9.17 10.19
C SER A 162 -21.70 10.53 9.58
N GLU A 163 -20.74 11.12 8.86
CA GLU A 163 -20.92 12.38 8.12
C GLU A 163 -22.01 12.26 7.06
N ARG A 164 -21.97 11.22 6.22
CA ARG A 164 -23.04 10.97 5.23
C ARG A 164 -24.41 10.77 5.87
N ARG A 165 -24.47 10.08 7.02
CA ARG A 165 -25.73 9.92 7.76
C ARG A 165 -26.21 11.26 8.30
N LEU A 166 -25.31 12.09 8.81
CA LEU A 166 -25.65 13.44 9.26
C LEU A 166 -26.15 14.28 8.08
N GLU A 167 -25.47 14.28 6.93
CA GLU A 167 -25.93 14.94 5.71
C GLU A 167 -27.33 14.46 5.31
N GLN A 168 -27.58 13.15 5.34
CA GLN A 168 -28.89 12.57 5.07
C GLN A 168 -29.95 12.95 6.10
N LEU A 169 -29.60 13.21 7.35
CA LEU A 169 -30.54 13.63 8.40
C LEU A 169 -30.58 15.16 8.56
N SER A 170 -29.71 15.90 7.87
CA SER A 170 -29.62 17.36 7.99
C SER A 170 -30.91 18.05 7.53
N PHE A 171 -31.67 17.44 6.62
CA PHE A 171 -32.99 17.93 6.24
C PHE A 171 -34.00 17.91 7.39
N LEU A 172 -33.83 17.01 8.37
CA LEU A 172 -34.70 16.96 9.56
C LEU A 172 -34.42 18.10 10.54
N GLN A 173 -33.26 18.75 10.43
CA GLN A 173 -32.97 20.00 11.14
C GLN A 173 -33.54 21.24 10.44
N SER A 174 -34.26 21.06 9.32
CA SER A 174 -34.95 22.18 8.67
C SER A 174 -36.08 22.73 9.56
N PRO A 175 -36.34 24.05 9.53
CA PRO A 175 -37.34 24.68 10.40
C PRO A 175 -38.76 24.15 10.18
N GLN A 176 -39.03 23.59 8.99
CA GLN A 176 -40.31 22.98 8.62
C GLN A 176 -40.65 21.75 9.48
N VAL A 177 -39.64 20.96 9.89
CA VAL A 177 -39.87 19.79 10.75
C VAL A 177 -40.20 20.21 12.19
N TYR A 178 -39.69 21.36 12.63
CA TYR A 178 -40.08 21.95 13.91
C TYR A 178 -41.55 22.40 13.91
N GLU A 179 -42.06 22.92 12.80
CA GLU A 179 -43.49 23.22 12.62
C GLU A 179 -44.34 21.93 12.62
N LEU A 180 -43.87 20.87 11.96
CA LEU A 180 -44.52 19.55 11.96
C LEU A 180 -44.52 18.88 13.35
N ALA A 181 -43.53 19.15 14.19
CA ALA A 181 -43.47 18.63 15.56
C ALA A 181 -44.57 19.21 16.48
N GLY A 182 -45.16 20.37 16.14
CA GLY A 182 -46.29 20.97 16.85
C GLY A 182 -47.67 20.47 16.39
N LEU A 183 -47.75 19.82 15.22
CA LEU A 183 -49.01 19.28 14.68
C LEU A 183 -49.68 18.22 15.58
N PRO A 184 -48.96 17.27 16.23
CA PRO A 184 -49.58 16.28 17.09
C PRO A 184 -50.40 16.89 18.23
N GLU A 185 -49.98 18.04 18.78
CA GLU A 185 -50.74 18.75 19.81
C GLU A 185 -52.01 19.38 19.24
N GLN A 186 -51.94 19.95 18.03
CA GLN A 186 -53.11 20.50 17.34
C GLN A 186 -54.10 19.40 16.92
N TYR A 187 -53.63 18.23 16.49
CA TYR A 187 -54.47 17.07 16.21
C TYR A 187 -55.10 16.50 17.48
N ARG A 188 -54.37 16.48 18.59
CA ARG A 188 -54.92 16.07 19.89
C ARG A 188 -55.98 17.05 20.39
N SER A 189 -55.78 18.35 20.23
CA SER A 189 -56.78 19.36 20.64
C SER A 189 -58.04 19.27 19.79
N THR A 190 -57.91 19.15 18.47
CA THR A 190 -59.06 18.99 17.56
C THR A 190 -59.78 17.65 17.77
N PHE A 191 -59.05 16.55 17.97
CA PHE A 191 -59.64 15.26 18.34
C PHE A 191 -60.39 15.36 19.66
N SER A 192 -59.82 15.99 20.69
CA SER A 192 -60.49 16.19 21.97
C SER A 192 -61.77 17.03 21.80
N ALA A 193 -61.73 18.09 20.99
CA ALA A 193 -62.89 18.93 20.70
C ALA A 193 -63.99 18.16 19.95
N VAL A 194 -63.63 17.38 18.92
CA VAL A 194 -64.58 16.55 18.17
C VAL A 194 -65.15 15.43 19.02
N SER A 195 -64.33 14.80 19.87
CA SER A 195 -64.77 13.76 20.80
C SER A 195 -65.64 14.29 21.95
N SER A 196 -65.56 15.60 22.24
CA SER A 196 -66.42 16.29 23.19
C SER A 196 -67.76 16.74 22.59
N LEU A 197 -67.97 16.55 21.28
CA LEU A 197 -69.26 16.82 20.65
C LEU A 197 -70.28 15.74 21.05
N PRO A 198 -71.54 16.11 21.34
CA PRO A 198 -72.59 15.15 21.65
C PRO A 198 -72.84 14.18 20.48
N PRO A 199 -73.20 12.91 20.74
CA PRO A 199 -73.56 11.99 19.66
C PRO A 199 -74.79 12.52 18.91
N LEU A 200 -74.79 12.38 17.58
CA LEU A 200 -75.91 12.79 16.73
C LEU A 200 -77.16 11.99 17.09
N THR A 201 -78.03 12.57 17.91
CA THR A 201 -79.36 12.04 18.18
C THR A 201 -80.26 12.31 16.97
N PRO A 202 -81.26 11.45 16.71
CA PRO A 202 -82.17 11.61 15.56
C PRO A 202 -82.93 12.96 15.56
N GLU A 203 -83.07 13.60 16.74
CA GLU A 203 -83.68 14.93 16.89
C GLU A 203 -82.76 16.08 16.43
N ALA A 204 -81.43 15.97 16.64
CA ALA A 204 -80.47 16.96 16.14
C ALA A 204 -80.38 16.91 14.60
N VAL A 205 -80.43 15.72 14.01
CA VAL A 205 -80.49 15.53 12.56
C VAL A 205 -81.80 16.08 11.97
N ALA A 206 -82.92 15.96 12.71
CA ALA A 206 -84.19 16.61 12.37
C ALA A 206 -84.10 18.15 12.41
N ALA A 207 -83.39 18.73 13.38
CA ALA A 207 -83.18 20.18 13.47
C ALA A 207 -82.26 20.74 12.36
N PHE A 208 -81.25 19.97 11.92
CA PHE A 208 -80.41 20.34 10.77
C PHE A 208 -81.09 20.14 9.41
N SER A 209 -82.11 19.27 9.33
CA SER A 209 -82.92 19.06 8.11
C SER A 209 -84.13 19.99 8.02
N GLN A 210 -84.54 20.62 9.13
CA GLN A 210 -85.55 21.68 9.17
C GLN A 210 -84.93 23.07 8.97
N SER A 211 -84.21 23.23 7.87
CA SER A 211 -84.00 24.54 7.25
C SER A 211 -85.27 24.91 6.49
N PRO A 212 -85.73 26.19 6.49
CA PRO A 212 -87.00 26.58 5.88
C PRO A 212 -87.07 26.16 4.42
N LEU A 213 -88.28 25.72 4.02
CA LEU A 213 -88.62 25.27 2.68
C LEU A 213 -87.91 26.11 1.61
N ALA A 214 -87.10 25.44 0.79
CA ALA A 214 -86.48 26.05 -0.38
C ALA A 214 -87.59 26.55 -1.33
N ASP A 215 -87.43 27.78 -1.83
CA ASP A 215 -88.21 28.29 -2.97
C ASP A 215 -88.14 27.28 -4.13
N PRO A 216 -89.26 26.91 -4.78
CA PRO A 216 -89.33 25.84 -5.78
C PRO A 216 -88.65 26.16 -7.14
N GLY A 217 -87.60 26.98 -7.15
CA GLY A 217 -86.89 27.40 -8.36
C GLY A 217 -85.35 27.50 -8.28
N LYS A 218 -84.71 27.28 -7.13
CA LYS A 218 -83.23 27.34 -7.00
C LYS A 218 -82.63 25.97 -6.69
N ARG A 219 -81.45 25.67 -7.24
CA ARG A 219 -80.81 24.36 -7.06
C ARG A 219 -80.21 24.26 -5.65
N PRO A 220 -80.31 23.10 -4.97
CA PRO A 220 -79.96 22.96 -3.55
C PRO A 220 -78.48 23.23 -3.19
N TRP A 221 -77.56 23.19 -4.17
CA TRP A 221 -76.14 23.52 -3.98
C TRP A 221 -75.82 25.02 -4.06
N GLU A 222 -76.77 25.86 -4.50
CA GLU A 222 -76.60 27.32 -4.61
C GLU A 222 -76.98 28.07 -3.32
N VAL A 223 -77.65 27.40 -2.37
CA VAL A 223 -78.27 28.05 -1.20
C VAL A 223 -77.48 27.81 0.09
N ASN A 224 -76.70 26.73 0.19
CA ASN A 224 -75.89 26.44 1.38
C ASN A 224 -74.62 25.63 1.04
N LYS A 225 -73.53 25.86 1.79
CA LYS A 225 -72.24 25.14 1.68
C LYS A 225 -72.42 23.63 1.90
N MET A 226 -73.36 23.23 2.75
CA MET A 226 -73.70 21.80 2.93
C MET A 226 -74.37 21.20 1.68
N GLY A 227 -75.21 21.97 0.98
CA GLY A 227 -75.79 21.53 -0.29
C GLY A 227 -74.73 21.37 -1.38
N TYR A 228 -73.70 22.23 -1.40
CA TYR A 228 -72.55 22.08 -2.28
C TYR A 228 -71.74 20.81 -1.95
N LEU A 229 -71.52 20.51 -0.66
CA LEU A 229 -70.80 19.30 -0.25
C LEU A 229 -71.58 18.02 -0.57
N ASP A 230 -72.91 18.00 -0.37
CA ASP A 230 -73.76 16.87 -0.76
C ASP A 230 -73.76 16.69 -2.30
N TRP A 231 -73.89 17.77 -3.06
CA TRP A 231 -73.76 17.72 -4.52
C TRP A 231 -72.38 17.27 -4.99
N ALA A 232 -71.30 17.79 -4.41
CA ALA A 232 -69.92 17.43 -4.77
C ALA A 232 -69.61 15.97 -4.43
N SER A 233 -70.09 15.47 -3.29
CA SER A 233 -69.96 14.06 -2.92
C SER A 233 -70.78 13.15 -3.85
N LYS A 234 -72.00 13.55 -4.21
CA LYS A 234 -72.83 12.84 -5.21
C LYS A 234 -72.21 12.87 -6.60
N GLN A 235 -71.54 13.95 -6.98
CA GLN A 235 -70.84 14.06 -8.26
C GLN A 235 -69.57 13.18 -8.29
N LEU A 236 -68.84 13.09 -7.17
CA LEU A 236 -67.70 12.17 -7.03
C LEU A 236 -68.14 10.71 -7.04
N LEU A 237 -69.26 10.38 -6.38
CA LEU A 237 -69.85 9.05 -6.43
C LEU A 237 -70.38 8.71 -7.83
N ALA A 238 -71.07 9.65 -8.49
CA ALA A 238 -71.55 9.49 -9.86
C ALA A 238 -70.39 9.29 -10.84
N LYS A 239 -69.28 10.01 -10.65
CA LYS A 239 -68.03 9.83 -11.42
C LYS A 239 -67.37 8.48 -11.13
N ALA A 240 -67.35 8.03 -9.87
CA ALA A 240 -66.86 6.70 -9.51
C ALA A 240 -67.71 5.58 -10.11
N THR A 241 -69.03 5.77 -10.22
CA THR A 241 -69.91 4.81 -10.91
C THR A 241 -69.79 4.87 -12.44
N HIS A 242 -69.50 6.04 -13.03
CA HIS A 242 -69.27 6.18 -14.48
C HIS A 242 -67.88 5.69 -14.93
N ASP A 243 -66.85 5.80 -14.06
CA ASP A 243 -65.52 5.22 -14.26
C ASP A 243 -65.44 3.72 -13.87
N GLY A 244 -66.58 3.12 -13.52
CA GLY A 244 -66.74 1.72 -13.10
C GLY A 244 -66.50 0.66 -14.18
N SER A 245 -65.86 0.99 -15.31
CA SER A 245 -65.48 0.00 -16.34
C SER A 245 -63.99 -0.37 -16.36
N ALA A 246 -63.11 0.25 -15.56
CA ALA A 246 -61.66 -0.04 -15.69
C ALA A 246 -60.80 -0.03 -14.41
N GLY A 247 -61.34 0.17 -13.20
CA GLY A 247 -60.49 0.32 -12.00
C GLY A 247 -61.06 -0.18 -10.65
N SER A 248 -62.09 -1.04 -10.67
CA SER A 248 -62.93 -1.32 -9.48
C SER A 248 -62.29 -2.21 -8.38
N LEU A 249 -61.19 -2.92 -8.64
CA LEU A 249 -60.61 -3.85 -7.64
C LEU A 249 -59.63 -3.21 -6.64
N ALA A 250 -59.01 -2.07 -6.98
CA ALA A 250 -57.99 -1.46 -6.13
C ALA A 250 -58.56 -0.47 -5.09
N VAL A 251 -59.72 0.13 -5.36
CA VAL A 251 -60.33 1.11 -4.44
C VAL A 251 -61.27 0.44 -3.45
N GLY A 252 -61.95 -0.65 -3.81
CA GLY A 252 -62.72 -1.47 -2.86
C GLY A 252 -61.85 -2.06 -1.75
N SER A 253 -60.66 -2.56 -2.10
CA SER A 253 -59.68 -3.05 -1.11
C SER A 253 -59.05 -1.93 -0.28
N LEU A 254 -58.91 -0.72 -0.84
CA LEU A 254 -58.41 0.43 -0.09
C LEU A 254 -59.47 0.99 0.89
N VAL A 255 -60.75 0.94 0.54
CA VAL A 255 -61.86 1.34 1.43
C VAL A 255 -62.11 0.29 2.53
N GLU A 256 -61.96 -1.00 2.25
CA GLU A 256 -61.94 -2.05 3.29
C GLU A 256 -60.71 -1.95 4.20
N SER A 257 -59.52 -1.67 3.65
CA SER A 257 -58.31 -1.51 4.48
C SER A 257 -58.30 -0.22 5.30
N THR A 258 -58.91 0.87 4.82
CA THR A 258 -59.05 2.11 5.60
C THR A 258 -60.16 2.02 6.64
N THR A 259 -61.23 1.26 6.40
CA THR A 259 -62.24 0.95 7.43
C THR A 259 -61.73 -0.06 8.46
N ALA A 260 -60.80 -0.95 8.09
CA ALA A 260 -60.09 -1.83 9.03
C ALA A 260 -59.07 -1.08 9.91
N VAL A 261 -58.41 -0.03 9.39
CA VAL A 261 -57.46 0.81 10.14
C VAL A 261 -58.16 1.95 10.92
N ALA A 262 -59.43 2.24 10.64
CA ALA A 262 -60.21 3.30 11.30
C ALA A 262 -60.89 2.88 12.62
N LYS A 263 -60.30 1.94 13.37
CA LYS A 263 -60.61 1.78 14.80
C LYS A 263 -59.51 2.48 15.59
N THR A 264 -59.88 3.61 16.17
CA THR A 264 -59.04 4.44 17.05
C THR A 264 -58.21 3.68 18.10
N PRO A 265 -58.60 2.51 18.65
CA PRO A 265 -57.72 1.74 19.55
C PRO A 265 -56.52 1.05 18.89
N ASP A 266 -56.56 0.75 17.57
CA ASP A 266 -55.49 -0.02 16.92
C ASP A 266 -54.27 0.86 16.54
N LEU A 267 -54.50 2.15 16.26
CA LEU A 267 -53.42 3.13 16.10
C LEU A 267 -52.66 3.39 17.42
N MET A 268 -53.35 3.31 18.56
CA MET A 268 -52.73 3.48 19.88
C MET A 268 -51.78 2.32 20.20
N ARG A 269 -52.18 1.08 19.86
CA ARG A 269 -51.33 -0.12 20.02
C ARG A 269 -50.08 -0.11 19.11
N LEU A 270 -50.20 0.42 17.90
CA LEU A 270 -49.06 0.57 16.99
C LEU A 270 -48.06 1.62 17.47
N MET A 271 -48.52 2.69 18.14
CA MET A 271 -47.63 3.66 18.78
C MET A 271 -46.92 3.11 20.02
N GLU A 272 -47.62 2.36 20.89
CA GLU A 272 -47.03 1.76 22.10
C GLU A 272 -45.98 0.67 21.79
N THR A 273 -46.19 -0.11 20.72
CA THR A 273 -45.20 -1.10 20.28
C THR A 273 -43.92 -0.46 19.73
N SER A 274 -44.04 0.73 19.13
CA SER A 274 -42.88 1.49 18.62
C SER A 274 -42.01 2.10 19.74
N SER A 275 -42.60 2.47 20.88
CA SER A 275 -41.86 3.04 22.02
C SER A 275 -41.17 1.97 22.88
N THR A 276 -41.63 0.72 22.84
CA THR A 276 -41.11 -0.36 23.69
C THR A 276 -39.85 -1.03 23.12
N SER A 277 -39.55 -0.85 21.83
CA SER A 277 -38.39 -1.48 21.14
C SER A 277 -37.02 -0.81 21.43
N GLN A 278 -36.98 0.23 22.29
CA GLN A 278 -35.75 1.00 22.57
C GLN A 278 -34.95 0.56 23.81
N TYR A 279 -35.36 -0.50 24.51
CA TYR A 279 -34.58 -1.10 25.61
C TYR A 279 -34.24 -2.57 25.34
N VAL A 280 -33.30 -2.81 24.42
CA VAL A 280 -32.56 -4.06 24.35
C VAL A 280 -31.24 -3.87 25.11
N SER A 281 -31.13 -4.55 26.23
CA SER A 281 -30.01 -4.58 27.17
C SER A 281 -28.72 -5.08 26.50
N VAL A 282 -27.65 -4.31 26.65
CA VAL A 282 -26.26 -4.70 26.35
C VAL A 282 -25.75 -5.62 27.48
N PRO A 283 -25.18 -6.82 27.21
CA PRO A 283 -24.59 -7.66 28.25
C PRO A 283 -23.27 -7.06 28.77
N PRO A 284 -22.92 -7.26 30.05
CA PRO A 284 -21.73 -6.66 30.67
C PRO A 284 -20.43 -7.34 30.19
N PRO A 285 -19.30 -6.61 30.21
CA PRO A 285 -17.99 -7.15 29.86
C PRO A 285 -17.46 -8.08 30.96
N CYS A 286 -17.01 -9.27 30.57
CA CYS A 286 -16.15 -10.11 31.41
C CYS A 286 -14.74 -9.54 31.37
N ASP A 287 -14.15 -9.29 32.54
CA ASP A 287 -12.72 -9.09 32.76
C ASP A 287 -12.34 -9.80 34.08
N PRO A 288 -11.06 -10.12 34.31
CA PRO A 288 -10.03 -10.61 33.40
C PRO A 288 -9.69 -12.10 33.62
#